data_AF-A0A8S4RE46-F1
#
_entry.id   AF-A0A8S4RE46-F1
#
_cell.length_a   1.000
_cell.length_b   1.000
_cell.length_c   1.000
_cell.angle_alpha   90.00
_cell.angle_beta   90.00
_cell.angle_gamma   90.00
#
_symmetry.space_group_name_H-M   'P 1'
#
loop_
_entity.id
_entity.type
_entity.pdbx_description
1 polymer ?
#
loop_
_entity_poly.entity_id
_entity_poly.type
_entity_poly.pdbx_seq_one_letter_code
_entity_poly.pdbx_strand_id
1 'polypeptide(L)'
;MHATANSSSKSASFQILQHSATKLWNSPRLASAAASSADGLSISPTALRHSAQILLNMFCNDHMNFNDGTCCALPEPCTQLQLLTFALFLLCAVLATIRFIWRWSQNFKQQIDGYSLVNQTVVVEAPSAMAAIAKLGMIMAYFYLCDRTNFFMKENKYYSEWSFWLPVGYVFALGLFFTDESRSSSHSRVLHREQTNEWKGWMQLVILVYQVTGASKVLPIYMMVRALVSSYLFITGYGHFYYTWKTGDIGLVRYFRVIFRLNFLTVVLCLTMNRPYQFYSFIPLVSFWYTLFFVIWALPPHITQSSSHTVESKPYQYLYIAIKIIGLLTIVTVLYMSEVFFQKIFVTRPWKALFVNADDDIHQWWLDWKQDRYSMAYGIIFATAYLLAQGYNLLDDNNHSNLFTPGLSLSATLVAFIGLGSYVTFTFFCTNTFDCNEIHSYVTFLPIVSYIILRNVSGALRTRHSSLFAWFGTITLELFASQSHIWLAADTHGVLVLIPGAPILNLILTSYIFIFTAHEIHKLTAIILPYAVPDDWKLVLRNFAIFLAILVPIGIHDGMF
;
A
#
# COMPACT_ATOMS: atom_id res chain seq x y z
N MET A 1 -30.95 20.12 -24.66
CA MET A 1 -32.28 19.48 -24.81
C MET A 1 -32.10 18.23 -25.66
N HIS A 2 -32.19 17.06 -25.04
CA HIS A 2 -32.20 15.78 -25.75
C HIS A 2 -33.63 15.44 -26.14
N ALA A 3 -33.90 15.31 -27.44
CA ALA A 3 -35.16 14.78 -27.96
C ALA A 3 -34.86 13.52 -28.78
N THR A 4 -35.47 12.41 -28.36
CA THR A 4 -35.44 11.08 -28.97
C THR A 4 -36.66 10.88 -29.87
N ALA A 5 -36.50 10.34 -31.08
CA ALA A 5 -37.53 9.51 -31.73
C ALA A 5 -36.96 8.78 -32.96
N ASN A 6 -37.75 7.82 -33.48
CA ASN A 6 -37.55 6.92 -34.63
C ASN A 6 -36.66 7.45 -35.77
N SER A 7 -36.15 6.56 -36.63
CA SER A 7 -35.34 6.92 -37.81
C SER A 7 -35.92 8.08 -38.65
N SER A 8 -37.24 8.28 -38.65
CA SER A 8 -37.96 9.43 -39.24
C SER A 8 -37.87 10.75 -38.45
N SER A 9 -37.76 10.72 -37.12
CA SER A 9 -37.58 11.91 -36.28
C SER A 9 -36.14 12.42 -36.25
N LYS A 10 -35.15 11.52 -36.40
CA LYS A 10 -33.74 11.92 -36.56
C LYS A 10 -33.53 12.74 -37.84
N SER A 11 -34.23 12.43 -38.93
CA SER A 11 -34.17 13.22 -40.17
C SER A 11 -34.93 14.55 -40.05
N ALA A 12 -36.08 14.56 -39.36
CA ALA A 12 -36.86 15.78 -39.11
C ALA A 12 -36.09 16.78 -38.22
N SER A 13 -35.48 16.30 -37.13
CA SER A 13 -34.65 17.12 -36.24
C SER A 13 -33.44 17.70 -36.96
N PHE A 14 -32.85 16.93 -37.89
CA PHE A 14 -31.75 17.39 -38.74
C PHE A 14 -32.20 18.48 -39.72
N GLN A 15 -33.32 18.29 -40.43
CA GLN A 15 -33.85 19.32 -41.35
C GLN A 15 -34.16 20.64 -40.63
N ILE A 16 -34.65 20.57 -39.39
CA ILE A 16 -34.94 21.75 -38.57
C ILE A 16 -33.63 22.43 -38.10
N LEU A 17 -32.66 21.64 -37.62
CA LEU A 17 -31.42 22.17 -37.05
C LEU A 17 -30.38 22.58 -38.11
N GLN A 18 -30.46 22.05 -39.34
CA GLN A 18 -29.55 22.38 -40.45
C GLN A 18 -29.64 23.85 -40.87
N HIS A 19 -30.81 24.48 -40.67
CA HIS A 19 -31.02 25.90 -40.94
C HIS A 19 -30.76 26.81 -39.72
N SER A 20 -30.31 26.23 -38.60
CA SER A 20 -30.00 26.98 -37.39
C SER A 20 -28.50 27.22 -37.23
N ALA A 21 -28.11 28.11 -36.33
CA ALA A 21 -26.70 28.37 -36.01
C ALA A 21 -25.99 27.20 -35.29
N THR A 22 -26.68 26.08 -35.01
CA THR A 22 -26.08 24.93 -34.31
C THR A 22 -25.21 24.10 -35.24
N LYS A 23 -23.96 23.86 -34.84
CA LYS A 23 -23.00 23.05 -35.58
C LYS A 23 -23.34 21.56 -35.43
N LEU A 24 -23.92 20.96 -36.47
CA LEU A 24 -24.30 19.55 -36.50
C LEU A 24 -23.08 18.67 -36.85
N TRP A 25 -22.85 17.63 -36.04
CA TRP A 25 -21.76 16.68 -36.25
C TRP A 25 -22.23 15.48 -37.07
N ASN A 26 -21.70 15.35 -38.29
CA ASN A 26 -22.09 14.28 -39.21
C ASN A 26 -21.47 12.90 -38.86
N SER A 27 -20.32 12.88 -38.19
CA SER A 27 -19.56 11.67 -37.90
C SER A 27 -20.24 10.74 -36.87
N PRO A 28 -20.73 11.24 -35.71
CA PRO A 28 -21.52 10.44 -34.76
C PRO A 28 -22.80 9.87 -35.37
N ARG A 29 -23.42 10.60 -36.31
CA ARG A 29 -24.61 10.13 -37.05
C ARG A 29 -24.28 8.89 -37.87
N LEU A 30 -23.19 8.90 -38.63
CA LEU A 30 -22.74 7.75 -39.43
C LEU A 30 -22.38 6.56 -38.54
N ALA A 31 -21.68 6.80 -37.42
CA ALA A 31 -21.37 5.76 -36.44
C ALA A 31 -22.64 5.12 -35.85
N SER A 32 -23.65 5.93 -35.53
CA SER A 32 -24.95 5.44 -35.03
C SER A 32 -25.80 4.72 -36.08
N ALA A 33 -25.62 5.04 -37.37
CA ALA A 33 -26.32 4.37 -38.47
C ALA A 33 -25.68 3.01 -38.81
N ALA A 34 -24.37 2.88 -38.63
CA ALA A 34 -23.64 1.63 -38.85
C ALA A 34 -23.81 0.63 -37.69
N ALA A 35 -24.05 1.11 -36.47
CA ALA A 35 -24.25 0.28 -35.28
C ALA A 35 -25.55 0.66 -34.57
N SER A 36 -26.68 0.17 -35.09
CA SER A 36 -28.01 0.38 -34.52
C SER A 36 -28.21 -0.45 -33.24
N SER A 37 -28.84 0.13 -32.22
CA SER A 37 -29.29 -0.59 -31.03
C SER A 37 -30.60 -1.34 -31.31
N ALA A 38 -30.83 -2.46 -30.61
CA ALA A 38 -32.06 -3.25 -30.75
C ALA A 38 -33.32 -2.46 -30.34
N ASP A 39 -33.18 -1.55 -29.37
CA ASP A 39 -34.29 -0.76 -28.84
C ASP A 39 -34.60 0.49 -29.69
N GLY A 40 -33.72 0.88 -30.62
CA GLY A 40 -33.87 2.06 -31.48
C GLY A 40 -33.84 3.43 -30.78
N LEU A 41 -34.00 3.47 -29.45
CA LEU A 41 -33.97 4.66 -28.61
C LEU A 41 -32.57 5.02 -28.07
N SER A 42 -31.74 4.03 -27.76
CA SER A 42 -30.41 4.23 -27.17
C SER A 42 -29.31 4.24 -28.24
N ILE A 43 -28.21 4.97 -28.03
CA ILE A 43 -27.01 4.82 -28.86
C ILE A 43 -26.39 3.47 -28.50
N SER A 44 -26.07 2.64 -29.51
CA SER A 44 -25.39 1.37 -29.24
C SER A 44 -24.03 1.64 -28.56
N PRO A 45 -23.56 0.74 -27.68
CA PRO A 45 -22.28 0.93 -26.98
C PRO A 45 -21.10 1.09 -27.95
N THR A 46 -21.16 0.44 -29.12
CA THR A 46 -20.19 0.59 -30.20
C THR A 46 -20.25 1.96 -30.87
N ALA A 47 -21.45 2.45 -31.24
CA ALA A 47 -21.61 3.79 -31.81
C ALA A 47 -21.22 4.90 -30.82
N LEU A 48 -21.52 4.71 -29.53
CA LEU A 48 -21.14 5.64 -28.46
C LEU A 48 -19.62 5.71 -28.34
N ARG A 49 -18.94 4.57 -28.32
CA ARG A 49 -17.48 4.49 -28.26
C ARG A 49 -16.81 5.18 -29.45
N HIS A 50 -17.29 4.94 -30.66
CA HIS A 50 -16.74 5.61 -31.86
C HIS A 50 -17.04 7.11 -31.90
N SER A 51 -18.24 7.52 -31.47
CA SER A 51 -18.60 8.94 -31.40
C SER A 51 -17.75 9.67 -30.37
N ALA A 52 -17.53 9.07 -29.19
CA ALA A 52 -16.64 9.59 -28.17
C ALA A 52 -15.20 9.68 -28.68
N GLN A 53 -14.70 8.65 -29.36
CA GLN A 53 -13.36 8.64 -29.95
C GLN A 53 -13.19 9.73 -31.02
N ILE A 54 -14.18 9.96 -31.89
CA ILE A 54 -14.12 11.03 -32.90
C ILE A 54 -14.13 12.41 -32.23
N LEU A 55 -14.96 12.59 -31.20
CA LEU A 55 -15.03 13.85 -30.46
C LEU A 55 -13.71 14.13 -29.73
N LEU A 56 -13.12 13.10 -29.12
CA LEU A 56 -11.81 13.17 -28.48
C LEU A 56 -10.72 13.49 -29.51
N ASN A 57 -10.70 12.79 -30.64
CA ASN A 57 -9.74 13.04 -31.73
C ASN A 57 -9.88 14.47 -32.30
N MET A 58 -11.09 15.00 -32.42
CA MET A 58 -11.29 16.36 -32.94
C MET A 58 -10.73 17.43 -31.99
N PHE A 59 -10.85 17.25 -30.67
CA PHE A 59 -10.27 18.17 -29.69
C PHE A 59 -8.76 17.94 -29.49
N CYS A 60 -8.32 16.68 -29.53
CA CYS A 60 -6.98 16.30 -29.15
C CYS A 60 -5.99 16.28 -30.32
N ASN A 61 -6.41 15.98 -31.56
CA ASN A 61 -5.48 15.78 -32.68
C ASN A 61 -4.56 16.99 -32.95
N ASP A 62 -5.05 18.21 -32.74
CA ASP A 62 -4.23 19.43 -32.93
C ASP A 62 -3.16 19.62 -31.84
N HIS A 63 -3.28 18.90 -30.71
CA HIS A 63 -2.41 18.96 -29.54
C HIS A 63 -1.78 17.60 -29.18
N MET A 64 -1.97 16.56 -30.00
CA MET A 64 -1.54 15.20 -29.66
C MET A 64 -0.02 15.06 -29.76
N ASN A 65 0.64 15.20 -28.61
CA ASN A 65 1.85 14.44 -28.35
C ASN A 65 1.41 13.06 -27.86
N PHE A 66 1.49 12.02 -28.68
CA PHE A 66 1.03 10.65 -28.34
C PHE A 66 1.68 10.07 -27.09
N ASN A 67 2.84 10.61 -26.72
CA ASN A 67 3.55 10.24 -25.51
C ASN A 67 3.00 10.96 -24.27
N ASP A 68 2.22 12.03 -24.39
CA ASP A 68 1.67 12.81 -23.27
C ASP A 68 0.38 12.17 -22.72
N GLY A 69 0.47 11.57 -21.54
CA GLY A 69 -0.63 10.99 -20.77
C GLY A 69 -1.56 12.01 -20.12
N THR A 70 -1.26 13.31 -20.23
CA THR A 70 -2.11 14.43 -19.77
C THR A 70 -2.77 15.21 -20.90
N CYS A 71 -2.58 14.80 -22.15
CA CYS A 71 -3.19 15.45 -23.29
C CYS A 71 -4.72 15.54 -23.12
N CYS A 72 -5.28 16.74 -23.29
CA CYS A 72 -6.70 17.05 -23.14
C CYS A 72 -7.31 16.94 -21.73
N ALA A 73 -6.49 16.80 -20.68
CA ALA A 73 -6.94 16.87 -19.29
C ALA A 73 -6.61 18.25 -18.68
N LEU A 74 -7.64 19.00 -18.29
CA LEU A 74 -7.45 20.21 -17.47
C LEU A 74 -7.10 19.79 -16.03
N PRO A 75 -6.13 20.45 -15.37
CA PRO A 75 -5.85 20.20 -13.96
C PRO A 75 -7.11 20.40 -13.12
N GLU A 76 -7.34 19.50 -12.16
CA GLU A 76 -8.41 19.67 -11.18
C GLU A 76 -8.20 20.97 -10.39
N PRO A 77 -9.25 21.77 -10.13
CA PRO A 77 -9.12 22.97 -9.33
C PRO A 77 -8.75 22.63 -7.88
N CYS A 78 -7.93 23.49 -7.25
CA CYS A 78 -7.54 23.30 -5.85
C CYS A 78 -8.76 23.35 -4.93
N THR A 79 -8.89 22.35 -4.05
CA THR A 79 -9.97 22.34 -3.04
C THR A 79 -9.61 23.21 -1.83
N GLN A 80 -10.63 23.65 -1.09
CA GLN A 80 -10.44 24.45 0.13
C GLN A 80 -9.62 23.68 1.19
N LEU A 81 -9.81 22.35 1.27
CA LEU A 81 -9.03 21.51 2.16
C LEU A 81 -7.53 21.53 1.80
N GLN A 82 -7.19 21.35 0.52
CA GLN A 82 -5.80 21.40 0.06
C GLN A 82 -5.17 22.76 0.38
N LEU A 83 -5.91 23.85 0.16
CA LEU A 83 -5.43 25.19 0.50
C LEU A 83 -5.14 25.32 2.00
N LEU A 84 -6.04 24.84 2.86
CA LEU A 84 -5.89 24.91 4.31
C LEU A 84 -4.73 24.02 4.81
N THR A 85 -4.55 22.84 4.25
CA THR A 85 -3.47 21.92 4.63
C THR A 85 -2.10 22.46 4.23
N PHE A 86 -1.97 23.02 3.02
CA PHE A 86 -0.75 23.71 2.58
C PHE A 86 -0.49 25.00 3.37
N ALA A 87 -1.53 25.76 3.74
CA ALA A 87 -1.38 26.92 4.62
C ALA A 87 -0.85 26.54 6.01
N LEU A 88 -1.31 25.40 6.56
CA LEU A 88 -0.79 24.87 7.83
C LEU A 88 0.68 24.43 7.71
N PHE A 89 1.04 23.75 6.63
CA PHE A 89 2.45 23.41 6.37
C PHE A 89 3.33 24.66 6.22
N LEU A 90 2.85 25.68 5.52
CA LEU A 90 3.55 26.95 5.36
C LEU A 90 3.72 27.66 6.72
N LEU A 91 2.68 27.68 7.55
CA LEU A 91 2.76 28.23 8.91
C LEU A 91 3.83 27.49 9.74
N CYS A 92 3.84 26.16 9.72
CA CYS A 92 4.87 25.37 10.39
C CYS A 92 6.28 25.68 9.86
N ALA A 93 6.43 25.88 8.55
CA ALA A 93 7.70 26.25 7.93
C ALA A 93 8.17 27.62 8.40
N VAL A 94 7.30 28.63 8.40
CA VAL A 94 7.62 30.00 8.88
C VAL A 94 7.98 29.99 10.38
N LEU A 95 7.23 29.26 11.21
CA LEU A 95 7.56 29.16 12.63
C LEU A 95 8.88 28.44 12.87
N ALA A 96 9.20 27.41 12.08
CA ALA A 96 10.47 26.71 12.15
C ALA A 96 11.65 27.61 11.71
N THR A 97 11.49 28.39 10.64
CA THR A 97 12.53 29.33 10.17
C THR A 97 12.74 30.47 11.15
N ILE A 98 11.67 31.04 11.72
CA ILE A 98 11.77 32.07 12.77
C ILE A 98 12.53 31.52 13.99
N ARG A 99 12.21 30.32 14.46
CA ARG A 99 12.95 29.70 15.57
C ARG A 99 14.41 29.44 15.23
N PHE A 100 14.70 29.01 14.01
CA PHE A 100 16.06 28.82 13.52
C PHE A 100 16.84 30.13 13.50
N ILE A 101 16.27 31.19 12.92
CA ILE A 101 16.89 32.52 12.85
C ILE A 101 17.09 33.11 14.24
N TRP A 102 16.11 32.99 15.14
CA TRP A 102 16.22 33.49 16.51
C TRP A 102 17.35 32.80 17.29
N ARG A 103 17.47 31.48 17.17
CA ARG A 103 18.57 30.71 17.77
C ARG A 103 19.92 31.06 17.16
N TRP A 104 19.97 31.16 15.84
CA TRP A 104 21.18 31.57 15.13
C TRP A 104 21.64 32.96 15.59
N SER A 105 20.72 33.90 15.76
CA SER A 105 20.99 35.22 16.30
C SER A 105 21.49 35.18 17.75
N GLN A 106 20.92 34.33 18.61
CA GLN A 106 21.38 34.14 20.00
C GLN A 106 22.79 33.54 20.05
N ASN A 107 23.06 32.51 19.25
CA ASN A 107 24.38 31.89 19.15
C ASN A 107 25.42 32.89 18.63
N PHE A 108 25.07 33.67 17.60
CA PHE A 108 25.94 34.70 17.04
C PHE A 108 26.22 35.80 18.07
N LYS A 109 25.22 36.20 18.86
CA LYS A 109 25.39 37.14 19.97
C LYS A 109 26.30 36.59 21.06
N GLN A 110 26.13 35.33 21.47
CA GLN A 110 27.03 34.67 22.42
C GLN A 110 28.47 34.54 21.91
N GLN A 111 28.64 34.34 20.60
CA GLN A 111 29.95 34.23 19.96
C GLN A 111 30.65 35.59 19.85
N ILE A 112 29.90 36.68 19.66
CA ILE A 112 30.42 38.06 19.66
C ILE A 112 30.73 38.55 21.08
N ASP A 113 29.86 38.23 22.05
CA ASP A 113 30.01 38.69 23.45
C ASP A 113 31.09 37.91 24.24
N GLY A 114 31.80 36.94 23.62
CA GLY A 114 33.03 36.33 24.15
C GLY A 114 32.88 35.42 25.38
N TYR A 115 31.68 35.23 25.93
CA TYR A 115 31.44 34.36 27.08
C TYR A 115 31.03 32.94 26.64
N SER A 116 32.00 32.11 26.23
CA SER A 116 31.75 30.67 26.13
C SER A 116 31.75 30.04 27.53
N LEU A 117 30.56 29.78 28.08
CA LEU A 117 30.43 28.93 29.28
C LEU A 117 30.97 27.53 28.97
N VAL A 118 32.10 27.17 29.59
CA VAL A 118 32.87 25.91 29.40
C VAL A 118 32.09 24.64 29.82
N ASN A 119 30.85 24.75 30.32
CA ASN A 119 30.04 23.62 30.77
C ASN A 119 28.63 23.61 30.14
N GLN A 120 28.51 23.74 28.81
CA GLN A 120 27.32 23.21 28.14
C GLN A 120 27.53 21.72 27.90
N THR A 121 26.85 20.90 28.69
CA THR A 121 26.52 19.56 28.24
C THR A 121 25.90 19.71 26.86
N VAL A 122 26.45 19.03 25.85
CA VAL A 122 25.84 18.97 24.52
C VAL A 122 24.53 18.22 24.70
N VAL A 123 23.47 18.94 25.06
CA VAL A 123 22.11 18.43 25.01
C VAL A 123 21.83 18.26 23.54
N VAL A 124 21.98 17.03 23.05
CA VAL A 124 21.53 16.64 21.72
C VAL A 124 20.03 16.91 21.69
N GLU A 125 19.66 18.06 21.15
CA GLU A 125 18.32 18.57 21.20
C GLU A 125 17.41 17.68 20.35
N ALA A 126 16.26 17.27 20.91
CA ALA A 126 15.31 16.45 20.20
C ALA A 126 14.89 17.15 18.88
N PRO A 127 14.79 16.43 17.75
CA PRO A 127 14.37 17.03 16.48
C PRO A 127 13.01 17.69 16.67
N SER A 128 12.95 18.99 16.37
CA SER A 128 11.73 19.75 16.59
C SER A 128 10.60 19.23 15.69
N ALA A 129 9.47 18.85 16.29
CA ALA A 129 8.32 18.33 15.54
C ALA A 129 7.83 19.30 14.45
N MET A 130 7.96 20.61 14.69
CA MET A 130 7.59 21.63 13.70
C MET A 130 8.49 21.62 12.46
N ALA A 131 9.80 21.44 12.63
CA ALA A 131 10.71 21.31 11.49
C ALA A 131 10.44 20.00 10.71
N ALA A 132 10.06 18.93 11.41
CA ALA A 132 9.66 17.67 10.78
C ALA A 132 8.38 17.87 9.93
N ILE A 133 7.36 18.54 10.46
CA ILE A 133 6.13 18.86 9.74
C ILE A 133 6.40 19.82 8.56
N ALA A 134 7.27 20.81 8.72
CA ALA A 134 7.67 21.70 7.64
C ALA A 134 8.37 20.94 6.50
N LYS A 135 9.31 20.05 6.83
CA LYS A 135 9.99 19.19 5.84
C LYS A 135 9.00 18.25 5.15
N LEU A 136 8.05 17.68 5.88
CA LEU A 136 6.96 16.89 5.30
C LEU A 136 6.13 17.72 4.31
N GLY A 137 5.78 18.96 4.68
CA GLY A 137 5.04 19.88 3.82
C GLY A 137 5.76 20.17 2.50
N MET A 138 7.08 20.35 2.52
CA MET A 138 7.89 20.50 1.31
C MET A 138 7.82 19.26 0.40
N ILE A 139 7.87 18.06 0.99
CA ILE A 139 7.74 16.81 0.25
C ILE A 139 6.33 16.67 -0.35
N MET A 140 5.29 17.01 0.41
CA MET A 140 3.90 16.97 -0.09
C MET A 140 3.66 17.99 -1.21
N ALA A 141 4.28 19.17 -1.13
CA ALA A 141 4.23 20.16 -2.20
C ALA A 141 4.90 19.65 -3.49
N TYR A 142 6.02 18.91 -3.36
CA TYR A 142 6.64 18.23 -4.49
C TYR A 142 5.72 17.19 -5.11
N PHE A 143 5.05 16.35 -4.30
CA PHE A 143 4.10 15.36 -4.83
C PHE A 143 2.93 16.02 -5.55
N TYR A 144 2.44 17.14 -5.01
CA TYR A 144 1.34 17.89 -5.61
C TYR A 144 1.76 18.46 -6.96
N LEU A 145 2.98 19.02 -7.06
CA LEU A 145 3.53 19.51 -8.32
C LEU A 145 3.65 18.38 -9.36
N CYS A 146 4.14 17.20 -8.96
CA CYS A 146 4.35 16.05 -9.85
C CYS A 146 3.04 15.45 -10.38
N ASP A 147 2.04 15.28 -9.52
CA ASP A 147 0.82 14.54 -9.87
C ASP A 147 -0.32 15.46 -10.31
N ARG A 148 -0.59 16.53 -9.55
CA ARG A 148 -1.79 17.38 -9.70
C ARG A 148 -1.63 18.51 -10.70
N THR A 149 -0.39 18.95 -10.96
CA THR A 149 -0.12 19.98 -11.96
C THR A 149 0.37 19.37 -13.26
N ASN A 150 0.29 20.16 -14.34
CA ASN A 150 0.90 19.81 -15.63
C ASN A 150 2.32 20.41 -15.76
N PHE A 151 2.98 20.71 -14.64
CA PHE A 151 4.33 21.27 -14.64
C PHE A 151 5.35 20.27 -15.21
N PHE A 152 5.20 18.99 -14.87
CA PHE A 152 6.00 17.91 -15.43
C PHE A 152 5.19 17.10 -16.45
N MET A 153 5.88 16.65 -17.50
CA MET A 153 5.29 15.78 -18.52
C MET A 153 4.99 14.40 -17.94
N LYS A 154 3.90 13.78 -18.39
CA LYS A 154 3.49 12.44 -17.96
C LYS A 154 3.40 11.55 -19.20
N GLU A 155 3.96 10.35 -19.13
CA GLU A 155 3.95 9.39 -20.23
C GLU A 155 2.97 8.25 -20.01
N ASN A 156 2.40 7.70 -21.09
CA ASN A 156 1.55 6.51 -21.01
C ASN A 156 2.37 5.26 -20.63
N LYS A 157 1.75 4.33 -19.90
CA LYS A 157 2.38 3.05 -19.55
C LYS A 157 2.47 2.11 -20.75
N TYR A 158 3.66 1.59 -21.01
CA TYR A 158 3.90 0.56 -22.01
C TYR A 158 4.44 -0.70 -21.37
N TYR A 159 3.69 -1.80 -21.54
CA TYR A 159 4.16 -3.12 -21.12
C TYR A 159 5.01 -3.75 -22.22
N SER A 160 6.18 -4.23 -21.84
CA SER A 160 7.03 -5.10 -22.64
C SER A 160 7.70 -6.09 -21.69
N GLU A 161 7.88 -7.33 -22.14
CA GLU A 161 8.49 -8.40 -21.34
C GLU A 161 9.89 -8.00 -20.85
N TRP A 162 10.70 -7.39 -21.71
CA TRP A 162 12.03 -6.92 -21.37
C TRP A 162 12.00 -5.76 -20.37
N SER A 163 11.01 -4.86 -20.48
CA SER A 163 10.86 -3.74 -19.56
C SER A 163 10.43 -4.19 -18.16
N PHE A 164 9.82 -5.37 -18.03
CA PHE A 164 9.49 -5.97 -16.73
C PHE A 164 10.62 -6.85 -16.17
N TRP A 165 11.12 -7.81 -16.95
CA TRP A 165 12.08 -8.80 -16.44
C TRP A 165 13.50 -8.26 -16.26
N LEU A 166 13.95 -7.28 -17.06
CA LEU A 166 15.29 -6.71 -16.89
C LEU A 166 15.44 -5.96 -15.57
N PRO A 167 14.55 -5.02 -15.17
CA PRO A 167 14.65 -4.39 -13.86
C PRO A 167 14.54 -5.38 -12.70
N VAL A 168 13.64 -6.36 -12.80
CA VAL A 168 13.52 -7.44 -11.79
C VAL A 168 14.84 -8.18 -11.66
N GLY A 169 15.41 -8.69 -12.76
CA GLY A 169 16.68 -9.40 -12.76
C GLY A 169 17.84 -8.57 -12.22
N TYR A 170 17.90 -7.28 -12.58
CA TYR A 170 18.92 -6.35 -12.09
C TYR A 170 18.83 -6.13 -10.57
N VAL A 171 17.62 -5.91 -10.05
CA VAL A 171 17.37 -5.75 -8.61
C VAL A 171 17.76 -7.01 -7.83
N PHE A 172 17.43 -8.20 -8.35
CA PHE A 172 17.85 -9.47 -7.74
C PHE A 172 19.36 -9.68 -7.79
N ALA A 173 20.03 -9.34 -8.89
CA ALA A 173 21.48 -9.40 -9.00
C ALA A 173 22.14 -8.49 -7.95
N LEU A 174 21.69 -7.24 -7.82
CA LEU A 174 22.17 -6.33 -6.77
C LEU A 174 21.92 -6.90 -5.36
N GLY A 175 20.73 -7.41 -5.10
CA GLY A 175 20.38 -8.02 -3.82
C GLY A 175 21.32 -9.16 -3.41
N LEU A 176 21.75 -9.98 -4.36
CA LEU A 176 22.71 -11.06 -4.12
C LEU A 176 24.13 -10.53 -3.80
N PHE A 177 24.58 -9.45 -4.43
CA PHE A 177 25.89 -8.84 -4.14
C PHE A 177 25.97 -8.23 -2.74
N PHE A 178 24.87 -7.68 -2.22
CA PHE A 178 24.79 -7.09 -0.87
C PHE A 178 24.30 -8.10 0.18
N THR A 179 24.83 -9.32 0.16
CA THR A 179 24.49 -10.36 1.16
C THR A 179 25.46 -10.29 2.34
N ASP A 180 24.93 -10.00 3.52
CA ASP A 180 25.69 -9.95 4.76
C ASP A 180 25.45 -11.20 5.63
N GLU A 181 26.50 -11.62 6.34
CA GLU A 181 26.38 -12.66 7.37
C GLU A 181 25.86 -12.04 8.67
N SER A 182 24.84 -12.66 9.26
CA SER A 182 24.36 -12.23 10.56
C SER A 182 25.39 -12.58 11.65
N ARG A 183 25.96 -11.55 12.29
CA ARG A 183 27.01 -11.68 13.32
C ARG A 183 26.51 -12.19 14.68
N SER A 184 25.20 -12.40 14.86
CA SER A 184 24.59 -12.72 16.16
C SER A 184 23.85 -14.06 16.12
N SER A 185 24.06 -14.88 17.16
CA SER A 185 23.40 -16.17 17.36
C SER A 185 21.87 -16.07 17.43
N SER A 186 21.28 -14.89 17.69
CA SER A 186 19.82 -14.70 17.65
C SER A 186 19.23 -14.73 16.24
N HIS A 187 20.06 -14.73 15.19
CA HIS A 187 19.66 -14.72 13.79
C HIS A 187 19.59 -16.13 13.15
N SER A 188 19.89 -17.19 13.91
CA SER A 188 19.63 -18.57 13.48
C SER A 188 18.14 -18.94 13.53
N ARG A 189 17.29 -18.11 14.18
CA ARG A 189 15.85 -18.36 14.27
C ARG A 189 15.16 -18.18 12.92
N VAL A 190 14.17 -19.04 12.67
CA VAL A 190 13.30 -18.97 11.49
C VAL A 190 12.54 -17.63 11.50
N LEU A 191 12.52 -16.92 10.36
CA LEU A 191 11.82 -15.65 10.19
C LEU A 191 12.23 -14.57 11.20
N HIS A 192 13.53 -14.41 11.42
CA HIS A 192 14.05 -13.29 12.19
C HIS A 192 13.72 -11.94 11.51
N ARG A 193 13.88 -10.84 12.25
CA ARG A 193 13.43 -9.51 11.81
C ARG A 193 14.08 -9.06 10.50
N GLU A 194 15.39 -9.25 10.35
CA GLU A 194 16.09 -8.87 9.11
C GLU A 194 15.68 -9.73 7.91
N GLN A 195 15.50 -11.04 8.07
CA GLN A 195 14.95 -11.90 7.00
C GLN A 195 13.52 -11.50 6.61
N THR A 196 12.70 -11.11 7.58
CA THR A 196 11.34 -10.61 7.29
C THR A 196 11.38 -9.27 6.56
N ASN A 197 12.30 -8.37 6.94
CA ASN A 197 12.51 -7.11 6.23
C ASN A 197 13.06 -7.36 4.82
N GLU A 198 14.03 -8.24 4.65
CA GLU A 198 14.54 -8.68 3.35
C GLU A 198 13.40 -9.17 2.46
N TRP A 199 12.53 -10.02 3.01
CA TRP A 199 11.36 -10.52 2.29
C TRP A 199 10.45 -9.39 1.84
N LYS A 200 10.09 -8.48 2.74
CA LYS A 200 9.30 -7.27 2.40
C LYS A 200 9.99 -6.43 1.32
N GLY A 201 11.30 -6.20 1.43
CA GLY A 201 12.03 -5.33 0.51
C GLY A 201 12.01 -5.83 -0.92
N TRP A 202 12.36 -7.10 -1.16
CA TRP A 202 12.35 -7.63 -2.53
C TRP A 202 10.92 -7.71 -3.09
N MET A 203 9.93 -8.07 -2.27
CA MET A 203 8.52 -8.06 -2.70
C MET A 203 8.09 -6.66 -3.11
N GLN A 204 8.45 -5.64 -2.32
CA GLN A 204 8.13 -4.25 -2.63
C GLN A 204 8.71 -3.82 -3.96
N LEU A 205 9.99 -4.15 -4.23
CA LEU A 205 10.64 -3.79 -5.48
C LEU A 205 9.98 -4.45 -6.69
N VAL A 206 9.58 -5.73 -6.59
CA VAL A 206 8.83 -6.42 -7.65
C VAL A 206 7.46 -5.77 -7.87
N ILE A 207 6.74 -5.42 -6.80
CA ILE A 207 5.44 -4.71 -6.90
C ILE A 207 5.61 -3.35 -7.58
N LEU A 208 6.66 -2.61 -7.24
CA LEU A 208 6.94 -1.31 -7.84
C LEU A 208 7.19 -1.42 -9.34
N VAL A 209 8.05 -2.36 -9.77
CA VAL A 209 8.30 -2.60 -11.20
C VAL A 209 6.99 -2.99 -11.91
N TYR A 210 6.20 -3.90 -11.32
CA TYR A 210 4.90 -4.31 -11.85
C TYR A 210 3.95 -3.12 -12.10
N GLN A 211 3.88 -2.17 -11.16
CA GLN A 211 3.00 -1.01 -11.26
C GLN A 211 3.46 -0.02 -12.34
N VAL A 212 4.77 0.22 -12.45
CA VAL A 212 5.36 1.14 -13.42
C VAL A 212 5.24 0.60 -14.84
N THR A 213 5.49 -0.69 -15.04
CA THR A 213 5.39 -1.31 -16.38
C THR A 213 3.95 -1.61 -16.81
N GLY A 214 2.97 -1.49 -15.90
CA GLY A 214 1.58 -1.84 -16.19
C GLY A 214 1.38 -3.32 -16.52
N ALA A 215 2.13 -4.21 -15.84
CA ALA A 215 2.14 -5.64 -16.12
C ALA A 215 0.85 -6.37 -15.65
N SER A 216 -0.14 -5.63 -15.13
CA SER A 216 -1.46 -6.14 -14.74
C SER A 216 -2.23 -6.80 -15.88
N LYS A 217 -1.90 -6.48 -17.14
CA LYS A 217 -2.50 -7.08 -18.33
C LYS A 217 -2.12 -8.55 -18.52
N VAL A 218 -1.02 -9.00 -17.92
CA VAL A 218 -0.54 -10.38 -18.03
C VAL A 218 -0.97 -11.16 -16.80
N LEU A 219 -1.91 -12.08 -16.99
CA LEU A 219 -2.59 -12.80 -15.92
C LEU A 219 -1.63 -13.60 -15.01
N PRO A 220 -0.65 -14.37 -15.52
CA PRO A 220 0.31 -15.06 -14.66
C PRO A 220 1.13 -14.10 -13.76
N ILE A 221 1.57 -12.96 -14.29
CA ILE A 221 2.31 -11.95 -13.53
C ILE A 221 1.40 -11.33 -12.46
N TYR A 222 0.16 -11.01 -12.82
CA TYR A 222 -0.84 -10.50 -11.89
C TYR A 222 -1.05 -11.47 -10.71
N MET A 223 -1.24 -12.76 -10.96
CA MET A 223 -1.43 -13.77 -9.90
C MET A 223 -0.19 -13.91 -9.00
N MET A 224 1.01 -13.88 -9.58
CA MET A 224 2.27 -13.92 -8.82
C MET A 224 2.41 -12.71 -7.90
N VAL A 225 2.18 -11.50 -8.42
CA VAL A 225 2.21 -10.27 -7.63
C VAL A 225 1.13 -10.31 -6.55
N ARG A 226 -0.04 -10.91 -6.83
CA ARG A 226 -1.07 -11.12 -5.81
C ARG A 226 -0.59 -12.01 -4.67
N ALA A 227 0.12 -13.10 -4.96
CA ALA A 227 0.74 -13.91 -3.91
C ALA A 227 1.74 -13.12 -3.04
N LEU A 228 2.45 -12.14 -3.62
CA LEU A 228 3.32 -11.25 -2.85
C LEU A 228 2.51 -10.33 -1.91
N VAL A 229 1.40 -9.78 -2.38
CA VAL A 229 0.48 -8.97 -1.54
C VAL A 229 -0.09 -9.83 -0.39
N SER A 230 -0.54 -11.05 -0.67
CA SER A 230 -0.98 -12.00 0.35
C SER A 230 0.13 -12.36 1.35
N SER A 231 1.38 -12.44 0.88
CA SER A 231 2.55 -12.67 1.73
C SER A 231 2.76 -11.54 2.75
N TYR A 232 2.49 -10.27 2.39
CA TYR A 232 2.55 -9.17 3.36
C TYR A 232 1.55 -9.32 4.50
N LEU A 233 0.32 -9.71 4.19
CA LEU A 233 -0.73 -9.94 5.20
C LEU A 233 -0.40 -11.16 6.06
N PHE A 234 0.18 -12.21 5.47
CA PHE A 234 0.70 -13.36 6.19
C PHE A 234 1.80 -12.95 7.18
N ILE A 235 2.80 -12.18 6.73
CA ILE A 235 3.89 -11.67 7.59
C ILE A 235 3.33 -10.81 8.72
N THR A 236 2.31 -10.00 8.43
CA THR A 236 1.63 -9.17 9.42
C THR A 236 0.96 -10.04 10.49
N GLY A 237 0.20 -11.07 10.09
CA GLY A 237 -0.41 -12.04 11.01
C GLY A 237 0.63 -12.79 11.85
N TYR A 238 1.67 -13.33 11.21
CA TYR A 238 2.78 -14.03 11.87
C TYR A 238 3.49 -13.14 12.90
N GLY A 239 3.95 -11.96 12.47
CA GLY A 239 4.79 -11.08 13.28
C GLY A 239 4.05 -10.50 14.50
N HIS A 240 2.79 -10.07 14.31
CA HIS A 240 2.01 -9.53 15.43
C HIS A 240 1.61 -10.61 16.43
N PHE A 241 1.22 -11.79 15.97
CA PHE A 241 0.93 -12.91 16.87
C PHE A 241 2.18 -13.41 17.61
N TYR A 242 3.29 -13.61 16.92
CA TYR A 242 4.55 -14.05 17.52
C TYR A 242 5.04 -13.07 18.59
N TYR A 243 4.96 -11.76 18.32
CA TYR A 243 5.28 -10.74 19.32
C TYR A 243 4.33 -10.83 20.52
N THR A 244 3.01 -10.92 20.30
CA THR A 244 2.03 -11.00 21.39
C THR A 244 2.23 -12.25 22.24
N TRP A 245 2.61 -13.37 21.64
CA TRP A 245 2.97 -14.59 22.37
C TRP A 245 4.22 -14.39 23.26
N LYS A 246 5.27 -13.77 22.72
CA LYS A 246 6.53 -13.55 23.46
C LYS A 246 6.41 -12.49 24.55
N THR A 247 5.72 -11.38 24.28
CA THR A 247 5.66 -10.21 25.18
C THR A 247 4.39 -10.12 26.01
N GLY A 248 3.31 -10.80 25.61
CA GLY A 248 1.98 -10.68 26.24
C GLY A 248 1.36 -9.28 26.15
N ASP A 249 1.95 -8.35 25.39
CA ASP A 249 1.50 -6.97 25.32
C ASP A 249 0.40 -6.79 24.26
N ILE A 250 -0.84 -6.66 24.73
CA ILE A 250 -2.03 -6.30 23.94
C ILE A 250 -2.54 -4.91 24.39
N GLY A 251 -1.62 -3.99 24.69
CA GLY A 251 -1.97 -2.64 25.12
C GLY A 251 -2.57 -1.79 24.01
N LEU A 252 -3.50 -0.89 24.38
CA LEU A 252 -4.07 0.11 23.46
C LEU A 252 -3.00 1.03 22.85
N VAL A 253 -1.97 1.40 23.62
CA VAL A 253 -0.86 2.25 23.14
C VAL A 253 -0.14 1.59 21.97
N ARG A 254 0.12 0.28 22.06
CA ARG A 254 0.74 -0.49 20.97
C ARG A 254 -0.14 -0.50 19.72
N TYR A 255 -1.45 -0.70 19.87
CA TYR A 255 -2.40 -0.64 18.76
C TYR A 255 -2.32 0.70 18.02
N PHE A 256 -2.42 1.83 18.75
CA PHE A 256 -2.34 3.16 18.15
C PHE A 256 -0.97 3.45 17.50
N ARG A 257 0.14 2.95 18.06
CA ARG A 257 1.47 3.09 17.43
C ARG A 257 1.55 2.39 16.09
N VAL A 258 1.01 1.18 15.99
CA VAL A 258 1.02 0.42 14.74
C VAL A 258 0.09 1.08 13.72
N ILE A 259 -1.14 1.43 14.11
CA ILE A 259 -2.10 2.10 13.22
C ILE A 259 -1.58 3.46 12.74
N PHE A 260 -0.95 4.25 13.62
CA PHE A 260 -0.34 5.52 13.22
C PHE A 260 0.76 5.29 12.19
N ARG A 261 1.68 4.34 12.43
CA ARG A 261 2.77 4.04 11.48
C ARG A 261 2.24 3.58 10.12
N LEU A 262 1.16 2.80 10.09
CA LEU A 262 0.55 2.33 8.84
C LEU A 262 -0.12 3.47 8.06
N ASN A 263 -0.79 4.40 8.74
CA ASN A 263 -1.74 5.33 8.10
C ASN A 263 -1.27 6.77 8.03
N PHE A 264 -0.23 7.16 8.78
CA PHE A 264 0.19 8.55 8.88
C PHE A 264 0.44 9.20 7.51
N LEU A 265 1.24 8.56 6.66
CA LEU A 265 1.52 9.07 5.31
C LEU A 265 0.25 9.12 4.46
N THR A 266 -0.56 8.06 4.46
CA THR A 266 -1.78 7.97 3.65
C THR A 266 -2.78 9.06 4.02
N VAL A 267 -3.00 9.32 5.30
CA VAL A 267 -3.90 10.40 5.76
C VAL A 267 -3.37 11.75 5.27
N VAL A 268 -2.07 12.01 5.39
CA VAL A 268 -1.47 13.26 4.88
C VAL A 268 -1.60 13.36 3.36
N LEU A 269 -1.46 12.26 2.63
CA LEU A 269 -1.67 12.22 1.18
C LEU A 269 -3.12 12.48 0.80
N CYS A 270 -4.10 11.88 1.48
CA CYS A 270 -5.52 12.17 1.25
C CYS A 270 -5.82 13.66 1.41
N LEU A 271 -5.30 14.29 2.47
CA LEU A 271 -5.46 15.73 2.76
C LEU A 271 -4.80 16.66 1.73
N THR A 272 -3.72 16.21 1.07
CA THR A 272 -2.94 17.04 0.14
C THR A 272 -3.25 16.76 -1.33
N MET A 273 -3.63 15.53 -1.67
CA MET A 273 -3.93 15.09 -3.04
C MET A 273 -5.43 15.07 -3.35
N ASN A 274 -6.31 15.25 -2.35
CA ASN A 274 -7.76 15.20 -2.53
C ASN A 274 -8.23 13.88 -3.17
N ARG A 275 -7.70 12.75 -2.64
CA ARG A 275 -8.06 11.41 -3.07
C ARG A 275 -8.58 10.59 -1.90
N PRO A 276 -9.61 9.74 -2.12
CA PRO A 276 -10.21 8.95 -1.07
C PRO A 276 -9.19 7.96 -0.49
N TYR A 277 -9.35 7.62 0.78
CA TYR A 277 -8.47 6.69 1.48
C TYR A 277 -8.31 5.33 0.77
N GLN A 278 -9.36 4.88 0.07
CA GLN A 278 -9.36 3.65 -0.73
C GLN A 278 -8.42 3.66 -1.92
N PHE A 279 -8.02 4.82 -2.42
CA PHE A 279 -7.05 4.92 -3.52
C PHE A 279 -5.74 4.19 -3.18
N TYR A 280 -5.37 4.14 -1.90
CA TYR A 280 -4.19 3.43 -1.40
C TYR A 280 -4.54 2.04 -0.86
N SER A 281 -5.38 1.28 -1.56
CA SER A 281 -6.14 0.09 -1.09
C SER A 281 -5.39 -0.89 -0.18
N PHE A 282 -4.09 -1.12 -0.38
CA PHE A 282 -3.27 -1.98 0.48
C PHE A 282 -3.21 -1.50 1.94
N ILE A 283 -3.10 -0.19 2.19
CA ILE A 283 -2.92 0.38 3.54
C ILE A 283 -4.21 0.28 4.38
N PRO A 284 -5.41 0.64 3.87
CA PRO A 284 -6.68 0.31 4.48
C PRO A 284 -6.85 -1.18 4.76
N LEU A 285 -6.45 -2.03 3.82
CA LEU A 285 -6.56 -3.49 3.95
C LEU A 285 -5.72 -4.01 5.12
N VAL A 286 -4.43 -3.68 5.19
CA VAL A 286 -3.55 -4.10 6.30
C VAL A 286 -4.05 -3.55 7.64
N SER A 287 -4.50 -2.30 7.68
CA SER A 287 -5.04 -1.66 8.89
C SER A 287 -6.31 -2.33 9.39
N PHE A 288 -7.20 -2.73 8.48
CA PHE A 288 -8.40 -3.50 8.78
C PHE A 288 -8.05 -4.85 9.40
N TRP A 289 -7.19 -5.63 8.74
CA TRP A 289 -6.78 -6.96 9.22
C TRP A 289 -6.09 -6.89 10.58
N TYR A 290 -5.18 -5.93 10.77
CA TYR A 290 -4.54 -5.70 12.06
C TYR A 290 -5.53 -5.30 13.15
N THR A 291 -6.52 -4.47 12.84
CA THR A 291 -7.58 -4.10 13.79
C THR A 291 -8.45 -5.29 14.17
N LEU A 292 -8.84 -6.13 13.20
CA LEU A 292 -9.60 -7.34 13.46
C LEU A 292 -8.83 -8.32 14.36
N PHE A 293 -7.53 -8.51 14.08
CA PHE A 293 -6.65 -9.28 14.95
C PHE A 293 -6.58 -8.70 16.37
N PHE A 294 -6.35 -7.39 16.50
CA PHE A 294 -6.26 -6.73 17.79
C PHE A 294 -7.54 -6.92 18.61
N VAL A 295 -8.72 -6.71 18.02
CA VAL A 295 -10.01 -6.89 18.70
C VAL A 295 -10.17 -8.32 19.21
N ILE A 296 -9.91 -9.33 18.39
CA ILE A 296 -10.06 -10.74 18.78
C ILE A 296 -9.08 -11.13 19.90
N TRP A 297 -7.86 -10.61 19.86
CA TRP A 297 -6.83 -10.89 20.88
C TRP A 297 -7.02 -10.07 22.16
N ALA A 298 -7.62 -8.89 22.08
CA ALA A 298 -7.96 -8.06 23.23
C ALA A 298 -9.18 -8.59 24.01
N LEU A 299 -10.08 -9.33 23.35
CA LEU A 299 -11.22 -9.96 24.03
C LEU A 299 -10.75 -11.13 24.94
N PRO A 300 -11.39 -11.35 26.11
CA PRO A 300 -11.14 -12.55 26.91
C PRO A 300 -11.40 -13.84 26.11
N PRO A 301 -10.65 -14.94 26.34
CA PRO A 301 -9.58 -15.12 27.32
C PRO A 301 -8.24 -14.50 26.87
N HIS A 302 -7.53 -13.90 27.81
CA HIS A 302 -6.22 -13.27 27.56
C HIS A 302 -5.10 -14.31 27.54
N ILE A 303 -4.14 -14.13 26.61
CA ILE A 303 -2.95 -14.98 26.50
C ILE A 303 -1.89 -14.44 27.46
N THR A 304 -1.31 -15.32 28.29
CA THR A 304 -0.20 -14.93 29.18
C THR A 304 1.14 -14.99 28.46
N GLN A 305 2.14 -14.29 28.96
CA GLN A 305 3.49 -14.27 28.39
C GLN A 305 4.15 -15.65 28.33
N SER A 306 4.82 -15.96 27.21
CA SER A 306 5.58 -17.21 26.99
C SER A 306 6.62 -17.50 28.07
N SER A 307 7.21 -16.49 28.70
CA SER A 307 8.18 -16.67 29.79
C SER A 307 7.59 -17.34 31.05
N SER A 308 6.26 -17.34 31.16
CA SER A 308 5.52 -17.85 32.33
C SER A 308 4.85 -19.20 32.11
N HIS A 309 5.03 -19.82 30.93
CA HIS A 309 4.40 -21.10 30.62
C HIS A 309 5.18 -21.93 29.58
N THR A 310 5.31 -23.23 29.85
CA THR A 310 5.68 -24.27 28.88
C THR A 310 4.43 -25.03 28.41
N VAL A 311 4.53 -25.76 27.29
CA VAL A 311 3.44 -26.60 26.73
C VAL A 311 2.82 -27.50 27.80
N GLU A 312 3.65 -28.06 28.66
CA GLU A 312 3.25 -28.97 29.74
C GLU A 312 2.57 -28.26 30.91
N SER A 313 2.89 -26.99 31.16
CA SER A 313 2.37 -26.24 32.30
C SER A 313 0.94 -25.69 32.10
N LYS A 314 0.60 -25.28 30.86
CA LYS A 314 -0.69 -24.61 30.55
C LYS A 314 -1.21 -24.97 29.15
N PRO A 315 -1.63 -26.23 28.90
CA PRO A 315 -2.12 -26.65 27.59
C PRO A 315 -3.37 -25.88 27.11
N TYR A 316 -4.19 -25.38 28.04
CA TYR A 316 -5.42 -24.62 27.73
C TYR A 316 -5.18 -23.35 26.89
N GLN A 317 -3.97 -22.79 26.86
CA GLN A 317 -3.68 -21.60 26.06
C GLN A 317 -3.69 -21.87 24.55
N TYR A 318 -3.24 -23.06 24.14
CA TYR A 318 -3.34 -23.48 22.75
C TYR A 318 -4.79 -23.69 22.32
N LEU A 319 -5.63 -24.18 23.23
CA LEU A 319 -7.08 -24.26 23.01
C LEU A 319 -7.70 -22.87 22.86
N TYR A 320 -7.31 -21.89 23.69
CA TYR A 320 -7.77 -20.50 23.55
C TYR A 320 -7.34 -19.88 22.23
N ILE A 321 -6.12 -20.14 21.77
CA ILE A 321 -5.65 -19.70 20.44
C ILE A 321 -6.49 -20.35 19.34
N ALA A 322 -6.73 -21.66 19.42
CA ALA A 322 -7.56 -22.37 18.43
C ALA A 322 -8.98 -21.80 18.37
N ILE A 323 -9.61 -21.53 19.51
CA ILE A 323 -10.93 -20.88 19.59
C ILE A 323 -10.90 -19.49 18.95
N LYS A 324 -9.87 -18.68 19.22
CA LYS A 324 -9.73 -17.34 18.61
C LYS A 324 -9.52 -17.40 17.10
N ILE A 325 -8.75 -18.38 16.59
CA ILE A 325 -8.56 -18.60 15.15
C ILE A 325 -9.88 -19.04 14.49
N ILE A 326 -10.61 -19.97 15.11
CA ILE A 326 -11.93 -20.40 14.61
C ILE A 326 -12.89 -19.20 14.60
N GLY A 327 -12.89 -18.38 15.66
CA GLY A 327 -13.65 -17.14 15.72
C GLY A 327 -13.31 -16.18 14.58
N LEU A 328 -12.03 -15.94 14.32
CA LEU A 328 -11.57 -15.13 13.18
C LEU A 328 -12.08 -15.69 11.84
N LEU A 329 -11.91 -16.99 11.58
CA LEU A 329 -12.36 -17.64 10.35
C LEU A 329 -13.89 -17.61 10.21
N THR A 330 -14.61 -17.68 11.32
CA THR A 330 -16.07 -17.60 11.36
C THR A 330 -16.53 -16.20 10.97
N ILE A 331 -15.93 -15.15 11.56
CA ILE A 331 -16.21 -13.76 11.20
C ILE A 331 -15.94 -13.52 9.71
N VAL A 332 -14.79 -13.98 9.20
CA VAL A 332 -14.46 -13.88 7.78
C VAL A 332 -15.47 -14.60 6.90
N THR A 333 -15.88 -15.82 7.28
CA THR A 333 -16.84 -16.61 6.49
C THR A 333 -18.23 -15.96 6.48
N VAL A 334 -18.69 -15.42 7.62
CA VAL A 334 -19.98 -14.71 7.71
C VAL A 334 -19.97 -13.45 6.84
N LEU A 335 -18.89 -12.65 6.92
CA LEU A 335 -18.73 -11.47 6.08
C LEU A 335 -18.67 -11.82 4.59
N TYR A 336 -17.99 -12.92 4.23
CA TYR A 336 -17.87 -13.40 2.86
C TYR A 336 -19.21 -13.92 2.28
N MET A 337 -19.94 -14.73 3.04
CA MET A 337 -21.19 -15.35 2.58
C MET A 337 -22.34 -14.34 2.42
N SER A 338 -22.27 -13.21 3.13
CA SER A 338 -23.32 -12.19 3.10
C SER A 338 -22.78 -10.85 2.62
N GLU A 339 -22.80 -10.64 1.30
CA GLU A 339 -22.47 -9.34 0.69
C GLU A 339 -23.35 -8.22 1.28
N VAL A 340 -24.64 -8.47 1.48
CA VAL A 340 -25.57 -7.50 2.08
C VAL A 340 -25.16 -7.11 3.50
N PHE A 341 -24.69 -8.07 4.30
CA PHE A 341 -24.21 -7.77 5.66
C PHE A 341 -22.92 -6.97 5.63
N PHE A 342 -21.99 -7.31 4.73
CA PHE A 342 -20.77 -6.52 4.51
C PHE A 342 -21.11 -5.08 4.11
N GLN A 343 -21.96 -4.89 3.10
CA GLN A 343 -22.39 -3.57 2.66
C GLN A 343 -23.03 -2.77 3.81
N LYS A 344 -23.91 -3.37 4.62
CA LYS A 344 -24.51 -2.69 5.77
C LYS A 344 -23.47 -2.24 6.82
N ILE A 345 -22.44 -3.03 7.10
CA ILE A 345 -21.40 -2.66 8.08
C ILE A 345 -20.60 -1.45 7.58
N PHE A 346 -20.18 -1.49 6.32
CA PHE A 346 -19.25 -0.48 5.80
C PHE A 346 -19.95 0.76 5.23
N VAL A 347 -21.22 0.68 4.86
CA VAL A 347 -22.03 1.84 4.44
C VAL A 347 -22.69 2.56 5.63
N THR A 348 -22.65 1.99 6.84
CA THR A 348 -23.11 2.70 8.05
C THR A 348 -22.04 3.66 8.57
N ARG A 349 -22.47 4.84 9.04
CA ARG A 349 -21.56 5.80 9.68
C ARG A 349 -21.04 5.20 11.01
N PRO A 350 -19.73 5.34 11.33
CA PRO A 350 -18.76 6.24 10.71
C PRO A 350 -17.95 5.63 9.54
N TRP A 351 -18.10 4.33 9.26
CA TRP A 351 -17.29 3.60 8.28
C TRP A 351 -17.52 4.02 6.84
N LYS A 352 -18.75 4.50 6.53
CA LYS A 352 -19.12 5.02 5.21
C LYS A 352 -18.07 5.98 4.69
N ALA A 353 -17.69 6.87 5.57
CA ALA A 353 -16.72 7.88 5.34
C ALA A 353 -15.43 7.21 4.75
N LEU A 354 -14.84 6.26 5.49
CA LEU A 354 -13.49 5.76 5.21
C LEU A 354 -13.45 4.79 4.02
N PHE A 355 -14.56 4.08 3.80
CA PHE A 355 -14.61 2.91 2.92
C PHE A 355 -15.70 2.99 1.85
N VAL A 356 -16.25 4.17 1.56
CA VAL A 356 -17.20 4.33 0.46
C VAL A 356 -16.76 5.53 -0.37
N ASN A 357 -16.66 5.32 -1.69
CA ASN A 357 -16.31 6.39 -2.62
C ASN A 357 -17.43 7.44 -2.68
N ALA A 358 -17.12 8.62 -3.24
CA ALA A 358 -18.08 9.71 -3.41
C ALA A 358 -19.38 9.30 -4.16
N ASP A 359 -19.29 8.24 -4.97
CA ASP A 359 -20.41 7.66 -5.75
C ASP A 359 -21.20 6.58 -4.98
N ASP A 360 -20.98 6.43 -3.67
CA ASP A 360 -21.59 5.38 -2.83
C ASP A 360 -21.24 3.93 -3.25
N ASP A 361 -20.17 3.74 -4.03
CA ASP A 361 -19.70 2.42 -4.47
C ASP A 361 -18.70 1.79 -3.48
N ILE A 362 -19.02 0.57 -3.04
CA ILE A 362 -18.21 -0.27 -2.15
C ILE A 362 -17.59 -1.48 -2.86
N HIS A 363 -17.90 -1.70 -4.13
CA HIS A 363 -17.47 -2.90 -4.86
C HIS A 363 -15.96 -3.06 -4.86
N GLN A 364 -15.19 -1.98 -4.98
CA GLN A 364 -13.74 -2.05 -4.98
C GLN A 364 -13.17 -2.53 -3.64
N TRP A 365 -13.67 -2.01 -2.52
CA TRP A 365 -13.27 -2.47 -1.19
C TRP A 365 -13.65 -3.92 -0.92
N TRP A 366 -14.86 -4.30 -1.33
CA TRP A 366 -15.31 -5.69 -1.22
C TRP A 366 -14.39 -6.64 -2.01
N LEU A 367 -14.01 -6.26 -3.24
CA LEU A 367 -13.10 -7.06 -4.07
C LEU A 367 -11.71 -7.19 -3.42
N ASP A 368 -11.12 -6.09 -2.96
CA ASP A 368 -9.79 -6.10 -2.33
C ASP A 368 -9.78 -6.92 -1.03
N TRP A 369 -10.85 -6.82 -0.23
CA TRP A 369 -11.02 -7.60 0.99
C TRP A 369 -11.23 -9.09 0.70
N LYS A 370 -12.13 -9.42 -0.25
CA LYS A 370 -12.52 -10.79 -0.59
C LYS A 370 -11.34 -11.63 -1.08
N GLN A 371 -10.41 -11.00 -1.80
CA GLN A 371 -9.25 -11.65 -2.43
C GLN A 371 -8.18 -12.13 -1.43
N ASP A 372 -8.09 -11.52 -0.26
CA ASP A 372 -7.03 -11.77 0.74
C ASP A 372 -7.55 -12.28 2.09
N ARG A 373 -8.80 -12.76 2.09
CA ARG A 373 -9.59 -13.05 3.29
C ARG A 373 -8.98 -14.04 4.29
N TYR A 374 -8.10 -14.94 3.85
CA TYR A 374 -7.45 -15.93 4.73
C TYR A 374 -5.96 -15.66 4.97
N SER A 375 -5.34 -14.71 4.26
CA SER A 375 -3.90 -14.48 4.27
C SER A 375 -3.35 -14.21 5.67
N MET A 376 -4.04 -13.38 6.47
CA MET A 376 -3.64 -13.11 7.86
C MET A 376 -3.83 -14.33 8.77
N ALA A 377 -4.93 -15.08 8.60
CA ALA A 377 -5.21 -16.28 9.39
C ALA A 377 -4.15 -17.35 9.16
N TYR A 378 -3.71 -17.54 7.90
CA TYR A 378 -2.59 -18.43 7.58
C TYR A 378 -1.30 -18.04 8.30
N GLY A 379 -1.01 -16.73 8.42
CA GLY A 379 0.15 -16.23 9.18
C GLY A 379 0.09 -16.59 10.67
N ILE A 380 -1.09 -16.46 11.28
CA ILE A 380 -1.33 -16.80 12.70
C ILE A 380 -1.24 -18.31 12.92
N ILE A 381 -1.83 -19.11 12.02
CA ILE A 381 -1.77 -20.59 12.06
C ILE A 381 -0.32 -21.05 11.93
N PHE A 382 0.43 -20.50 10.96
CA PHE A 382 1.85 -20.82 10.79
C PHE A 382 2.67 -20.45 12.03
N ALA A 383 2.44 -19.28 12.62
CA ALA A 383 3.12 -18.88 13.85
C ALA A 383 2.82 -19.84 15.01
N THR A 384 1.57 -20.30 15.14
CA THR A 384 1.17 -21.28 16.16
C THR A 384 1.85 -22.63 15.92
N ALA A 385 1.86 -23.11 14.67
CA ALA A 385 2.55 -24.34 14.28
C ALA A 385 4.07 -24.26 14.53
N TYR A 386 4.69 -23.12 14.23
CA TYR A 386 6.11 -22.87 14.50
C TYR A 386 6.40 -22.91 16.00
N LEU A 387 5.59 -22.26 16.83
CA LEU A 387 5.76 -22.28 18.30
C LEU A 387 5.57 -23.67 18.90
N LEU A 388 4.63 -24.46 18.37
CA LEU A 388 4.45 -25.87 18.77
C LEU A 388 5.65 -26.72 18.35
N ALA A 389 6.14 -26.53 17.13
CA ALA A 389 7.30 -27.26 16.63
C ALA A 389 8.58 -26.93 17.41
N GLN A 390 8.75 -25.68 17.87
CA GLN A 390 9.79 -25.31 18.84
C GLN A 390 9.59 -26.01 20.19
N GLY A 391 8.35 -26.04 20.70
CA GLY A 391 8.03 -26.66 21.99
C GLY A 391 8.31 -28.17 22.05
N TYR A 392 8.10 -28.88 20.94
CA TYR A 392 8.40 -30.32 20.82
C TYR A 392 9.83 -30.62 20.32
N ASN A 393 10.70 -29.61 20.21
CA ASN A 393 12.06 -29.75 19.67
C ASN A 393 12.13 -30.43 18.29
N LEU A 394 11.12 -30.21 17.44
CA LEU A 394 11.09 -30.71 16.06
C LEU A 394 11.98 -29.88 15.12
N LEU A 395 12.42 -28.70 15.58
CA LEU A 395 13.19 -27.71 14.84
C LEU A 395 14.50 -27.42 15.57
N ASP A 396 15.63 -27.52 14.86
CA ASP A 396 16.92 -27.04 15.35
C ASP A 396 17.21 -25.63 14.76
N ASP A 397 16.68 -24.62 15.44
CA ASP A 397 16.86 -23.21 15.08
C ASP A 397 17.84 -22.45 16.00
N ASN A 398 18.54 -23.18 16.88
CA ASN A 398 19.56 -22.63 17.77
C ASN A 398 20.98 -22.77 17.21
N ASN A 399 21.18 -23.64 16.21
CA ASN A 399 22.48 -23.90 15.60
C ASN A 399 22.56 -23.39 14.15
N HIS A 400 23.77 -23.39 13.59
CA HIS A 400 24.04 -23.06 12.18
C HIS A 400 23.81 -24.26 11.23
N SER A 401 23.43 -25.42 11.75
CA SER A 401 23.04 -26.62 10.99
C SER A 401 21.69 -26.44 10.28
N ASN A 402 21.33 -27.45 9.49
CA ASN A 402 20.01 -27.51 8.88
C ASN A 402 18.91 -27.52 9.95
N LEU A 403 17.75 -26.94 9.60
CA LEU A 403 16.59 -26.83 10.50
C LEU A 403 16.05 -28.20 10.95
N PHE A 404 16.21 -29.21 10.10
CA PHE A 404 15.77 -30.59 10.31
C PHE A 404 16.93 -31.56 10.15
N THR A 405 16.71 -32.82 10.54
CA THR A 405 17.62 -33.92 10.21
C THR A 405 17.79 -34.04 8.68
N PRO A 406 18.94 -34.50 8.16
CA PRO A 406 19.24 -34.43 6.72
C PRO A 406 18.18 -35.06 5.80
N GLY A 407 17.59 -36.20 6.19
CA GLY A 407 16.53 -36.84 5.41
C GLY A 407 15.23 -36.02 5.39
N LEU A 408 14.84 -35.43 6.52
CA LEU A 408 13.66 -34.58 6.63
C LEU A 408 13.89 -33.21 5.96
N SER A 409 15.12 -32.70 5.99
CA SER A 409 15.53 -31.49 5.29
C SER A 409 15.37 -31.65 3.77
N LEU A 410 15.78 -32.79 3.21
CA LEU A 410 15.63 -33.07 1.78
C LEU A 410 14.14 -33.21 1.39
N SER A 411 13.36 -33.96 2.16
CA SER A 411 11.93 -34.13 1.87
C SER A 411 11.16 -32.81 2.01
N ALA A 412 11.44 -31.99 3.03
CA ALA A 412 10.85 -30.67 3.19
C ALA A 412 11.19 -29.75 2.01
N THR A 413 12.43 -29.80 1.52
CA THR A 413 12.88 -29.04 0.35
C THR A 413 12.13 -29.47 -0.92
N LEU A 414 12.00 -30.78 -1.17
CA LEU A 414 11.25 -31.32 -2.31
C LEU A 414 9.77 -30.92 -2.26
N VAL A 415 9.13 -31.06 -1.11
CA VAL A 415 7.74 -30.65 -0.89
C VAL A 415 7.56 -29.15 -1.15
N ALA A 416 8.50 -28.32 -0.72
CA ALA A 416 8.45 -26.88 -0.96
C ALA A 416 8.62 -26.53 -2.45
N PHE A 417 9.50 -27.22 -3.19
CA PHE A 417 9.58 -27.03 -4.65
C PHE A 417 8.31 -27.45 -5.38
N ILE A 418 7.69 -28.56 -4.96
CA ILE A 418 6.39 -29.01 -5.51
C ILE A 418 5.29 -28.00 -5.17
N GLY A 419 5.28 -27.46 -3.95
CA GLY A 419 4.32 -26.44 -3.53
C GLY A 419 4.44 -25.14 -4.33
N LEU A 420 5.66 -24.66 -4.56
CA LEU A 420 5.91 -23.49 -5.40
C LEU A 420 5.58 -23.77 -6.88
N GLY A 421 6.03 -24.91 -7.40
CA GLY A 421 5.80 -25.32 -8.78
C GLY A 421 4.32 -25.53 -9.10
N SER A 422 3.54 -26.08 -8.15
CA SER A 422 2.09 -26.27 -8.33
C SER A 422 1.34 -24.93 -8.39
N TYR A 423 1.70 -23.95 -7.54
CA TYR A 423 1.12 -22.61 -7.62
C TYR A 423 1.49 -21.89 -8.92
N VAL A 424 2.76 -21.96 -9.35
CA VAL A 424 3.20 -21.40 -10.65
C VAL A 424 2.42 -22.02 -11.80
N THR A 425 2.32 -23.35 -11.81
CA THR A 425 1.58 -24.10 -12.82
C THR A 425 0.10 -23.66 -12.85
N PHE A 426 -0.52 -23.49 -11.68
CA PHE A 426 -1.88 -22.94 -11.56
C PHE A 426 -2.00 -21.54 -12.19
N THR A 427 -1.02 -20.64 -12.00
CA THR A 427 -1.08 -19.30 -12.61
C THR A 427 -1.05 -19.31 -14.14
N PHE A 428 -0.41 -20.30 -14.76
CA PHE A 428 -0.36 -20.43 -16.23
C PHE A 428 -1.61 -21.08 -16.81
N PHE A 429 -2.27 -21.96 -16.06
CA PHE A 429 -3.54 -22.59 -16.49
C PHE A 429 -4.77 -21.71 -16.20
N CYS A 430 -4.59 -20.64 -15.44
CA CYS A 430 -5.61 -19.65 -15.18
C CYS A 430 -6.01 -18.89 -16.46
N THR A 431 -7.29 -18.92 -16.82
CA THR A 431 -7.83 -18.21 -18.00
C THR A 431 -8.59 -16.94 -17.62
N ASN A 432 -9.32 -16.95 -16.50
CA ASN A 432 -10.17 -15.85 -16.05
C ASN A 432 -9.68 -15.26 -14.72
N THR A 433 -9.59 -13.93 -14.64
CA THR A 433 -9.20 -13.22 -13.41
C THR A 433 -10.13 -13.52 -12.23
N PHE A 434 -11.44 -13.61 -12.48
CA PHE A 434 -12.44 -13.83 -11.43
C PHE A 434 -12.27 -15.19 -10.74
N ASP A 435 -12.24 -16.28 -11.51
CA ASP A 435 -12.11 -17.65 -10.99
C ASP A 435 -10.78 -17.82 -10.25
N CYS A 436 -9.71 -17.25 -10.79
CA CYS A 436 -8.40 -17.38 -10.20
C CYS A 436 -8.24 -16.58 -8.91
N ASN A 437 -8.86 -15.40 -8.81
CA ASN A 437 -8.90 -14.63 -7.57
C ASN A 437 -9.66 -15.38 -6.46
N GLU A 438 -10.71 -16.12 -6.82
CA GLU A 438 -11.46 -16.95 -5.87
C GLU A 438 -10.61 -18.13 -5.37
N ILE A 439 -9.96 -18.87 -6.28
CA ILE A 439 -9.09 -19.99 -5.93
C ILE A 439 -7.87 -19.52 -5.14
N HIS A 440 -7.25 -18.41 -5.55
CA HIS A 440 -6.07 -17.81 -4.92
C HIS A 440 -6.23 -17.64 -3.41
N SER A 441 -7.40 -17.15 -2.98
CA SER A 441 -7.72 -16.95 -1.57
C SER A 441 -7.49 -18.21 -0.72
N TYR A 442 -7.76 -19.40 -1.29
CA TYR A 442 -7.61 -20.69 -0.61
C TYR A 442 -6.22 -21.32 -0.77
N VAL A 443 -5.54 -21.10 -1.90
CA VAL A 443 -4.27 -21.78 -2.22
C VAL A 443 -3.03 -20.92 -1.98
N THR A 444 -3.19 -19.63 -1.68
CA THR A 444 -2.07 -18.68 -1.52
C THR A 444 -1.10 -19.07 -0.40
N PHE A 445 -1.50 -19.88 0.58
CA PHE A 445 -0.57 -20.35 1.62
C PHE A 445 0.53 -21.27 1.05
N LEU A 446 0.27 -21.96 -0.07
CA LEU A 446 1.23 -22.89 -0.68
C LEU A 446 2.54 -22.21 -1.10
N PRO A 447 2.55 -21.17 -1.95
CA PRO A 447 3.79 -20.49 -2.31
C PRO A 447 4.47 -19.81 -1.11
N ILE A 448 3.68 -19.29 -0.16
CA ILE A 448 4.18 -18.60 1.04
C ILE A 448 4.94 -19.56 1.95
N VAL A 449 4.31 -20.68 2.34
CA VAL A 449 4.95 -21.69 3.20
C VAL A 449 6.12 -22.35 2.48
N SER A 450 5.99 -22.62 1.18
CA SER A 450 7.08 -23.16 0.36
C SER A 450 8.30 -22.24 0.37
N TYR A 451 8.10 -20.93 0.18
CA TYR A 451 9.18 -19.95 0.27
C TYR A 451 9.84 -19.94 1.65
N ILE A 452 9.06 -19.97 2.73
CA ILE A 452 9.59 -19.99 4.10
C ILE A 452 10.46 -21.24 4.33
N ILE A 453 10.00 -22.41 3.89
CA ILE A 453 10.75 -23.67 4.02
C ILE A 453 12.05 -23.58 3.23
N LEU A 454 12.02 -23.22 1.94
CA LEU A 454 13.22 -23.11 1.11
C LEU A 454 14.23 -22.12 1.68
N ARG A 455 13.76 -21.00 2.25
CA ARG A 455 14.61 -19.96 2.83
C ARG A 455 15.26 -20.38 4.15
N ASN A 456 14.64 -21.27 4.93
CA ASN A 456 15.05 -21.57 6.31
C ASN A 456 15.54 -22.99 6.56
N VAL A 457 15.35 -23.93 5.63
CA VAL A 457 15.81 -25.33 5.81
C VAL A 457 17.34 -25.42 5.89
N SER A 458 18.05 -24.75 4.99
CA SER A 458 19.51 -24.67 5.02
C SER A 458 19.97 -23.63 6.03
N GLY A 459 20.86 -24.02 6.94
CA GLY A 459 21.45 -23.11 7.92
C GLY A 459 22.18 -21.93 7.27
N ALA A 460 22.84 -22.16 6.12
CA ALA A 460 23.55 -21.12 5.38
C ALA A 460 22.63 -20.04 4.79
N LEU A 461 21.43 -20.44 4.33
CA LEU A 461 20.43 -19.48 3.87
C LEU A 461 19.78 -18.77 5.06
N ARG A 462 19.46 -19.49 6.13
CA ARG A 462 18.80 -18.94 7.32
C ARG A 462 19.58 -17.82 8.01
N THR A 463 20.92 -17.94 8.05
CA THR A 463 21.80 -17.00 8.77
C THR A 463 22.34 -15.85 7.90
N ARG A 464 22.11 -15.88 6.59
CA ARG A 464 22.52 -14.82 5.66
C ARG A 464 21.30 -14.04 5.19
N HIS A 465 21.44 -12.75 4.98
CA HIS A 465 20.36 -11.91 4.44
C HIS A 465 20.94 -10.80 3.55
N SER A 466 20.18 -10.36 2.57
CA SER A 466 20.54 -9.16 1.80
C SER A 466 20.27 -7.89 2.60
N SER A 467 21.32 -7.13 2.92
CA SER A 467 21.18 -5.87 3.66
C SER A 467 20.49 -4.79 2.84
N LEU A 468 20.68 -4.82 1.51
CA LEU A 468 19.95 -3.95 0.58
C LEU A 468 18.44 -4.21 0.66
N PHE A 469 18.01 -5.46 0.53
CA PHE A 469 16.58 -5.78 0.63
C PHE A 469 16.03 -5.55 2.03
N ALA A 470 16.79 -5.87 3.08
CA ALA A 470 16.36 -5.57 4.45
C ALA A 470 16.13 -4.06 4.65
N TRP A 471 16.99 -3.21 4.09
CA TRP A 471 16.81 -1.76 4.12
C TRP A 471 15.54 -1.31 3.39
N PHE A 472 15.30 -1.77 2.15
CA PHE A 472 14.03 -1.51 1.45
C PHE A 472 12.81 -2.01 2.24
N GLY A 473 12.97 -3.13 2.96
CA GLY A 473 12.00 -3.69 3.89
C GLY A 473 11.56 -2.78 5.03
N THR A 474 12.42 -1.84 5.44
CA THR A 474 12.12 -0.90 6.53
C THR A 474 11.21 0.25 6.08
N ILE A 475 11.27 0.61 4.79
CA ILE A 475 10.60 1.77 4.16
C ILE A 475 9.50 1.36 3.16
N THR A 476 8.98 0.13 3.24
CA THR A 476 8.06 -0.41 2.22
C THR A 476 6.74 0.35 2.10
N LEU A 477 6.19 0.84 3.22
CA LEU A 477 4.91 1.54 3.23
C LEU A 477 5.04 2.90 2.56
N GLU A 478 6.13 3.59 2.86
CA GLU A 478 6.48 4.89 2.29
C GLU A 478 6.72 4.75 0.78
N LEU A 479 7.44 3.72 0.35
CA LEU A 479 7.61 3.39 -1.07
C LEU A 479 6.28 3.07 -1.75
N PHE A 480 5.41 2.28 -1.11
CA PHE A 480 4.12 1.91 -1.67
C PHE A 480 3.20 3.12 -1.88
N ALA A 481 3.11 4.02 -0.91
CA ALA A 481 2.22 5.18 -1.02
C ALA A 481 2.79 6.27 -1.94
N SER A 482 4.10 6.53 -1.88
CA SER A 482 4.74 7.57 -2.70
C SER A 482 4.89 7.19 -4.18
N GLN A 483 4.82 5.90 -4.54
CA GLN A 483 4.90 5.47 -5.95
C GLN A 483 3.83 6.15 -6.80
N SER A 484 2.64 6.37 -6.24
CA SER A 484 1.47 6.90 -6.95
C SER A 484 1.61 8.37 -7.37
N HIS A 485 2.55 9.10 -6.79
CA HIS A 485 2.70 10.56 -7.01
C HIS A 485 4.11 11.00 -7.44
N ILE A 486 5.12 10.11 -7.39
CA ILE A 486 6.47 10.41 -7.89
C ILE A 486 6.78 9.59 -9.12
N TRP A 487 6.64 8.26 -9.02
CA TRP A 487 7.02 7.36 -10.10
C TRP A 487 5.89 7.24 -11.13
N LEU A 488 4.67 7.16 -10.62
CA LEU A 488 3.43 7.24 -11.35
C LEU A 488 2.82 8.64 -11.18
N ALA A 489 1.99 9.02 -12.13
CA ALA A 489 1.24 10.26 -12.11
C ALA A 489 -0.12 10.08 -12.81
N ALA A 490 -0.98 11.10 -12.71
CA ALA A 490 -2.36 11.07 -13.22
C ALA A 490 -3.13 9.86 -12.67
N ASP A 491 -3.17 9.74 -11.34
CA ASP A 491 -3.84 8.66 -10.61
C ASP A 491 -3.40 7.26 -11.03
N THR A 492 -2.09 7.08 -11.19
CA THR A 492 -1.45 5.82 -11.62
C THR A 492 -1.66 5.43 -13.08
N HIS A 493 -2.25 6.28 -13.91
CA HIS A 493 -2.39 5.98 -15.35
C HIS A 493 -1.12 6.28 -16.16
N GLY A 494 -0.34 7.27 -15.73
CA GLY A 494 0.91 7.67 -16.38
C GLY A 494 2.16 7.42 -15.55
N VAL A 495 3.32 7.60 -16.19
CA VAL A 495 4.67 7.61 -15.60
C VAL A 495 5.21 9.03 -15.65
N LEU A 496 5.81 9.51 -14.57
CA LEU A 496 6.34 10.87 -14.52
C LEU A 496 7.63 11.02 -15.35
N VAL A 497 7.72 12.11 -16.13
CA VAL A 497 8.90 12.46 -16.92
C VAL A 497 9.44 13.83 -16.49
N LEU A 498 10.57 13.80 -15.79
CA LEU A 498 11.33 14.98 -15.38
C LEU A 498 12.27 15.47 -16.50
N ILE A 499 12.88 14.53 -17.25
CA ILE A 499 13.81 14.85 -18.35
C ILE A 499 13.27 14.25 -19.64
N PRO A 500 12.66 15.07 -20.53
CA PRO A 500 12.16 14.59 -21.81
C PRO A 500 13.32 14.16 -22.72
N GLY A 501 13.12 13.10 -23.50
CA GLY A 501 14.08 12.61 -24.50
C GLY A 501 15.19 11.68 -23.99
N ALA A 502 15.31 11.46 -22.67
CA ALA A 502 16.32 10.57 -22.08
C ALA A 502 15.69 9.58 -21.06
N PRO A 503 15.06 8.49 -21.52
CA PRO A 503 14.25 7.61 -20.66
C PRO A 503 15.04 6.92 -19.54
N ILE A 504 16.28 6.48 -19.82
CA ILE A 504 17.14 5.83 -18.82
C ILE A 504 17.55 6.84 -17.73
N LEU A 505 17.93 8.06 -18.13
CA LEU A 505 18.31 9.11 -17.20
C LEU A 505 17.12 9.55 -16.35
N ASN A 506 15.93 9.67 -16.97
CA ASN A 506 14.70 9.94 -16.26
C ASN A 506 14.40 8.86 -15.21
N LEU A 507 14.54 7.58 -15.57
CA LEU A 507 14.33 6.46 -14.65
C LEU A 507 15.31 6.49 -13.47
N ILE A 508 16.59 6.75 -13.71
CA ILE A 508 17.62 6.84 -12.66
C ILE A 508 17.31 8.02 -11.71
N LEU A 509 17.03 9.20 -12.27
CA LEU A 509 16.78 10.41 -11.49
C LEU A 509 15.49 10.29 -10.67
N THR A 510 14.39 9.85 -11.30
CA THR A 510 13.10 9.67 -10.61
C THR A 510 13.20 8.62 -9.53
N SER A 511 13.90 7.49 -9.78
CA SER A 511 14.13 6.45 -8.77
C SER A 511 14.98 6.97 -7.60
N TYR A 512 16.01 7.77 -7.86
CA TYR A 512 16.84 8.38 -6.82
C TYR A 512 16.03 9.31 -5.91
N ILE A 513 15.27 10.24 -6.51
CA ILE A 513 14.41 11.17 -5.77
C ILE A 513 13.34 10.39 -4.98
N PHE A 514 12.72 9.39 -5.61
CA PHE A 514 11.69 8.56 -5.01
C PHE A 514 12.19 7.84 -3.76
N ILE A 515 13.31 7.11 -3.87
CA ILE A 515 13.89 6.35 -2.77
C ILE A 515 14.33 7.28 -1.62
N PHE A 516 14.98 8.40 -1.96
CA PHE A 516 15.41 9.37 -0.94
C PHE A 516 14.22 9.99 -0.21
N THR A 517 13.16 10.31 -0.95
CA THR A 517 11.95 10.90 -0.37
C THR A 517 11.23 9.90 0.54
N ALA A 518 11.10 8.64 0.13
CA ALA A 518 10.52 7.59 0.97
C ALA A 518 11.32 7.38 2.27
N HIS A 519 12.66 7.39 2.18
CA HIS A 519 13.53 7.30 3.35
C HIS A 519 13.39 8.49 4.30
N GLU A 520 13.28 9.71 3.77
CA GLU A 520 13.08 10.89 4.60
C GLU A 520 11.69 10.91 5.25
N ILE A 521 10.63 10.50 4.55
CA ILE A 521 9.29 10.34 5.15
C ILE A 521 9.33 9.30 6.29
N HIS A 522 10.07 8.21 6.12
CA HIS A 522 10.20 7.19 7.16
C HIS A 522 10.78 7.78 8.46
N LYS A 523 11.86 8.57 8.35
CA LYS A 523 12.45 9.28 9.50
C LYS A 523 11.48 10.28 10.12
N LEU A 524 10.76 11.03 9.29
CA LEU A 524 9.78 12.03 9.75
C LEU A 524 8.65 11.37 10.54
N THR A 525 8.15 10.23 10.07
CA THR A 525 7.14 9.44 10.78
C THR A 525 7.64 9.00 12.16
N ALA A 526 8.89 8.56 12.26
CA ALA A 526 9.49 8.16 13.53
C ALA A 526 9.65 9.35 14.51
N ILE A 527 9.94 10.55 14.01
CA ILE A 527 10.04 11.77 14.83
C ILE A 527 8.66 12.22 15.32
N ILE A 528 7.61 12.11 14.51
CA ILE A 528 6.27 12.59 14.83
C ILE A 528 5.50 11.61 15.73
N LEU A 529 5.74 10.29 15.57
CA LEU A 529 5.08 9.22 16.31
C LEU A 529 4.97 9.46 17.83
N PRO A 530 6.04 9.76 18.59
CA PRO A 530 5.94 9.94 20.05
C PRO A 530 5.09 11.15 20.47
N TYR A 531 4.97 12.18 19.61
CA TYR A 531 4.12 13.34 19.88
C TYR A 531 2.64 13.02 19.61
N ALA A 532 2.36 12.23 18.58
CA ALA A 532 1.00 11.81 18.23
C ALA A 532 0.48 10.72 19.17
N VAL A 533 1.30 9.71 19.46
CA VAL A 533 0.97 8.54 20.28
C VAL A 533 1.99 8.41 21.43
N PRO A 534 1.81 9.19 22.52
CA PRO A 534 2.66 9.12 23.71
C PRO A 534 2.53 7.77 24.43
N ASP A 535 3.41 7.50 25.40
CA ASP A 535 3.39 6.26 26.19
C ASP A 535 2.12 6.12 27.05
N ASP A 536 1.50 7.22 27.46
CA ASP A 536 0.29 7.21 28.30
C ASP A 536 -1.00 7.02 27.51
N TRP A 537 -1.75 5.95 27.82
CA TRP A 537 -3.02 5.63 27.15
C TRP A 537 -4.07 6.75 27.20
N LYS A 538 -4.10 7.54 28.30
CA LYS A 538 -5.01 8.68 28.44
C LYS A 538 -4.68 9.80 27.46
N LEU A 539 -3.39 10.09 27.29
CA LEU A 539 -2.92 11.10 26.35
C LEU A 539 -3.15 10.64 24.90
N VAL A 540 -2.97 9.36 24.62
CA VAL A 540 -3.31 8.75 23.32
C VAL A 540 -4.79 8.94 22.99
N LEU A 541 -5.70 8.60 23.92
CA LEU A 541 -7.13 8.77 23.70
C LEU A 541 -7.52 10.25 23.51
N ARG A 542 -6.92 11.16 24.27
CA ARG A 542 -7.11 12.61 24.07
C ARG A 542 -6.69 13.04 22.66
N ASN A 543 -5.48 12.67 22.24
CA ASN A 543 -4.97 13.03 20.92
C ASN A 543 -5.82 12.40 19.80
N PHE A 544 -6.28 11.17 19.98
CA PHE A 544 -7.17 10.49 19.03
C PHE A 544 -8.54 11.15 18.94
N ALA A 545 -9.13 11.56 20.07
CA ALA A 545 -10.40 12.30 20.08
C ALA A 545 -10.27 13.65 19.35
N ILE A 546 -9.16 14.37 19.54
CA ILE A 546 -8.86 15.62 18.80
C ILE A 546 -8.73 15.32 17.30
N PHE A 547 -8.01 14.26 16.93
CA PHE A 547 -7.85 13.85 15.54
C PHE A 547 -9.20 13.55 14.88
N LEU A 548 -10.08 12.78 15.56
CA LEU A 548 -11.43 12.51 15.05
C LEU A 548 -12.29 13.76 14.95
N ALA A 549 -12.20 14.68 15.92
CA ALA A 549 -12.94 15.94 15.89
C ALA A 549 -12.58 16.81 14.67
N ILE A 550 -11.35 16.70 14.16
CA ILE A 550 -10.90 17.38 12.93
C ILE A 550 -11.28 16.57 11.69
N LEU A 551 -11.05 15.27 11.69
CA LEU A 551 -11.20 14.42 10.50
C LEU A 551 -12.66 14.19 10.12
N VAL A 552 -13.55 13.99 11.10
CA VAL A 552 -14.96 13.63 10.84
C VAL A 552 -15.71 14.74 10.08
N PRO A 553 -15.61 16.04 10.44
CA PRO A 553 -16.21 17.11 9.64
C PRO A 553 -15.68 17.17 8.20
N ILE A 554 -14.36 16.97 8.03
CA ILE A 554 -13.71 16.98 6.71
C ILE A 554 -14.24 15.82 5.85
N GLY A 555 -14.32 14.61 6.42
CA GLY A 555 -14.86 13.44 5.71
C GLY A 555 -16.32 13.62 5.29
N ILE A 556 -17.14 14.22 6.15
CA ILE A 556 -18.57 14.46 5.85
C ILE A 556 -18.77 15.51 4.75
N HIS A 557 -18.01 16.61 4.78
CA HIS A 557 -18.22 17.72 3.85
C HIS A 557 -17.57 17.48 2.48
N ASP A 558 -16.36 16.92 2.47
CA ASP A 558 -15.58 16.81 1.23
C ASP A 558 -15.57 15.38 0.65
N GLY A 559 -16.24 14.41 1.28
CA GLY A 559 -16.31 13.02 0.81
C GLY A 559 -14.95 12.30 0.75
N MET A 560 -13.95 12.82 1.46
CA MET A 560 -12.55 12.37 1.40
C MET A 560 -12.19 11.29 2.41
N PHE A 561 -13.07 11.00 3.36
CA PHE A 561 -12.84 10.10 4.49
C PHE A 561 -14.11 9.69 5.14
#